data_AF-A0A6I1ZTR3-F1
#
_entry.id   AF-A0A6I1ZTR3-F1
#
_cell.length_a   1.000
_cell.length_b   1.000
_cell.length_c   1.000
_cell.angle_alpha   90.00
_cell.angle_beta   90.00
_cell.angle_gamma   90.00
#
_symmetry.space_group_name_H-M   'P 1'
#
loop_
_entity.id
_entity.type
_entity.pdbx_description
1 polymer ?
#
loop_
_entity_poly.entity_id
_entity_poly.type
_entity_poly.pdbx_seq_one_letter_code
_entity_poly.pdbx_strand_id
1 'polypeptide(L)'
;MVSRQSESRLALFPLTAEISEKSHLVIGGCDAVALAEEFGTPLYIFDEVTLRQKCAEFRDEFGRRYQDAAIVYAGKAFVNRALALLFKEEGLGLDVVSGGELSIARSVDFPMEKVYFHGNNKSAEELGTALEYEVGRIVIDNLQELEMLADIASRRGVRPDVLLRLTPGVDPH
;
A
#
# COMPACT_ATOMS: atom_id res chain seq x y z
N MET A 1 35.37 16.34 -0.23
CA MET A 1 34.88 17.09 0.95
C MET A 1 33.45 17.48 0.65
N VAL A 2 32.48 16.69 1.15
CA VAL A 2 31.05 16.94 0.91
C VAL A 2 30.67 18.21 1.67
N SER A 3 30.06 19.19 1.00
CA SER A 3 29.70 20.46 1.65
C SER A 3 28.55 20.23 2.66
N ARG A 4 28.50 20.99 3.74
CA ARG A 4 27.42 20.94 4.75
C ARG A 4 26.01 21.08 4.16
N GLN A 5 25.89 21.72 2.99
CA GLN A 5 24.62 21.83 2.27
C GLN A 5 24.20 20.51 1.60
N SER A 6 25.16 19.70 1.14
CA SER A 6 24.93 18.38 0.56
C SER A 6 24.45 17.36 1.60
N GLU A 7 24.99 17.38 2.81
CA GLU A 7 24.51 16.52 3.91
C GLU A 7 23.04 16.83 4.26
N SER A 8 22.63 18.10 4.23
CA SER A 8 21.24 18.48 4.52
C SER A 8 20.22 18.02 3.47
N ARG A 9 20.66 17.81 2.22
CA ARG A 9 19.77 17.41 1.12
C ARG A 9 19.56 15.90 1.04
N LEU A 10 20.56 15.11 1.44
CA LEU A 10 20.44 13.65 1.48
C LEU A 10 19.35 13.18 2.46
N ALA A 11 19.02 13.98 3.48
CA ALA A 11 17.92 13.69 4.38
C ALA A 11 16.53 13.64 3.71
N LEU A 12 16.40 14.16 2.48
CA LEU A 12 15.18 14.09 1.67
C LEU A 12 15.15 12.85 0.75
N PHE A 13 16.26 12.14 0.62
CA PHE A 13 16.40 10.94 -0.20
C PHE A 13 16.12 9.68 0.63
N PRO A 14 16.05 8.49 0.00
CA PRO A 14 15.97 7.23 0.74
C PRO A 14 17.08 7.09 1.80
N LEU A 15 16.82 6.34 2.86
CA LEU A 15 17.70 6.17 4.02
C LEU A 15 19.10 5.67 3.65
N THR A 16 19.20 4.86 2.60
CA THR A 16 20.48 4.30 2.12
C THR A 16 21.19 5.19 1.11
N ALA A 17 20.68 6.40 0.85
CA ALA A 17 21.25 7.29 -0.15
C ALA A 17 22.57 7.90 0.30
N GLU A 18 23.59 7.78 -0.54
CA GLU A 18 24.91 8.37 -0.31
C GLU A 18 25.53 8.90 -1.60
N ILE A 19 26.64 9.64 -1.47
CA ILE A 19 27.43 10.11 -2.60
C ILE A 19 28.75 9.34 -2.63
N SER A 20 28.99 8.60 -3.72
CA SER A 20 30.21 7.81 -3.88
C SER A 20 31.45 8.69 -4.08
N GLU A 21 32.65 8.09 -4.03
CA GLU A 21 33.91 8.78 -4.34
C GLU A 21 33.92 9.38 -5.76
N LYS A 22 33.15 8.80 -6.69
CA LYS A 22 32.95 9.31 -8.05
C LYS A 22 31.95 10.46 -8.13
N SER A 23 31.42 10.92 -6.99
CA SER A 23 30.37 11.95 -6.92
C SER A 23 29.06 11.53 -7.59
N HIS A 24 28.76 10.23 -7.63
CA HIS A 24 27.49 9.69 -8.09
C HIS A 24 26.55 9.46 -6.90
N LEU A 25 25.24 9.57 -7.14
CA LEU A 25 24.22 9.14 -6.18
C LEU A 25 24.18 7.61 -6.13
N VAL A 26 24.26 7.04 -4.93
CA VAL A 26 24.10 5.61 -4.66
C VAL A 26 22.84 5.42 -3.84
N ILE A 27 21.98 4.46 -4.20
CA ILE A 27 20.76 4.10 -3.46
C ILE A 27 20.75 2.60 -3.26
N GLY A 28 20.60 2.12 -2.03
CA GLY A 28 20.61 0.69 -1.71
C GLY A 28 21.92 -0.01 -2.07
N GLY A 29 23.04 0.72 -2.10
CA GLY A 29 24.34 0.23 -2.58
C GLY A 29 24.50 0.19 -4.10
N CYS A 30 23.50 0.65 -4.87
CA CYS A 30 23.53 0.68 -6.34
C CYS A 30 23.83 2.10 -6.86
N ASP A 31 24.82 2.23 -7.75
CA ASP A 31 25.17 3.50 -8.42
C ASP A 31 24.07 3.89 -9.43
N ALA A 32 23.46 5.06 -9.25
CA ALA A 32 22.36 5.53 -10.08
C ALA A 32 22.74 5.74 -11.55
N VAL A 33 24.01 6.04 -11.85
CA VAL A 33 24.49 6.16 -13.25
C VAL A 33 24.53 4.78 -13.90
N ALA A 34 25.04 3.77 -13.18
CA ALA A 34 25.07 2.39 -13.68
C ALA A 34 23.65 1.85 -13.90
N LEU A 35 22.71 2.13 -12.97
CA LEU A 35 21.30 1.77 -13.12
C LEU A 35 20.66 2.44 -14.34
N ALA A 36 20.97 3.72 -14.60
CA ALA A 36 20.46 4.44 -15.77
C ALA A 36 21.02 3.88 -17.09
N GLU A 37 22.27 3.43 -17.12
CA GLU A 37 22.87 2.76 -18.27
C GLU A 37 22.25 1.38 -18.54
N GLU A 38 21.97 0.62 -17.48
CA GLU A 38 21.39 -0.73 -17.58
C GLU A 38 19.89 -0.73 -17.92
N PHE A 39 19.10 0.08 -17.22
CA PHE A 39 17.63 0.07 -17.32
C PHE A 39 17.04 1.22 -18.15
N GLY A 40 17.87 2.18 -18.57
CA GLY A 40 17.44 3.37 -19.30
C GLY A 40 16.76 4.42 -18.41
N THR A 41 16.27 5.50 -19.03
CA THR A 41 15.59 6.61 -18.33
C THR A 41 14.32 7.05 -19.07
N PRO A 42 13.25 7.51 -18.37
CA PRO A 42 13.17 7.73 -16.92
C PRO A 42 13.09 6.43 -16.11
N LEU A 43 13.74 6.41 -14.94
CA LEU A 43 13.84 5.24 -14.05
C LEU A 43 13.34 5.58 -12.65
N TYR A 44 12.46 4.74 -12.11
CA TYR A 44 12.01 4.80 -10.71
C TYR A 44 12.75 3.75 -9.89
N ILE A 45 13.49 4.20 -8.87
CA ILE A 45 14.25 3.34 -7.96
C ILE A 45 13.56 3.38 -6.60
N PHE A 46 13.19 2.21 -6.09
CA PHE A 46 12.60 2.04 -4.78
C PHE A 46 13.63 1.41 -3.85
N ASP A 47 13.97 2.11 -2.77
CA ASP A 47 14.86 1.58 -1.73
C ASP A 47 14.06 0.70 -0.75
N GLU A 48 14.30 -0.61 -0.82
CA GLU A 48 13.65 -1.60 0.03
C GLU A 48 13.91 -1.37 1.52
N VAL A 49 15.13 -0.96 1.91
CA VAL A 49 15.48 -0.69 3.32
C VAL A 49 14.62 0.45 3.84
N THR A 50 14.44 1.51 3.06
CA THR A 50 13.57 2.63 3.40
C THR A 50 12.12 2.19 3.56
N LEU A 51 11.60 1.39 2.61
CA LEU A 51 10.21 0.92 2.66
C LEU A 51 9.93 0.03 3.87
N ARG A 52 10.81 -0.94 4.16
CA ARG A 52 10.67 -1.82 5.33
C ARG A 52 10.80 -1.07 6.64
N GLN A 53 11.77 -0.15 6.74
CA GLN A 53 11.93 0.68 7.93
C GLN A 53 10.66 1.51 8.22
N LYS A 54 10.01 2.05 7.18
CA LYS A 54 8.74 2.76 7.34
C LYS A 54 7.61 1.83 7.80
N CYS A 55 7.53 0.61 7.26
CA CYS A 55 6.56 -0.38 7.73
C CYS A 55 6.74 -0.68 9.22
N ALA A 56 7.98 -0.91 9.66
CA ALA A 56 8.31 -1.15 11.06
C ALA A 56 7.96 0.06 11.95
N GLU A 57 8.33 1.28 11.54
CA GLU A 57 8.04 2.51 12.28
C GLU A 57 6.55 2.68 12.58
N PHE A 58 5.67 2.50 11.56
CA PHE A 58 4.23 2.56 11.77
C PHE A 58 3.72 1.44 12.68
N ARG A 59 4.19 0.20 12.48
CA ARG A 59 3.77 -0.94 13.30
C ARG A 59 4.16 -0.77 14.77
N ASP A 60 5.39 -0.35 15.03
CA ASP A 60 5.91 -0.22 16.39
C ASP A 60 5.26 0.96 17.12
N GLU A 61 5.15 2.12 16.47
CA GLU A 61 4.60 3.32 17.12
C GLU A 61 3.10 3.17 17.42
N PHE A 62 2.31 2.62 16.50
CA PHE A 62 0.90 2.37 16.75
C PHE A 62 0.69 1.17 17.66
N GLY A 63 1.42 0.07 17.46
CA GLY A 63 1.31 -1.14 18.28
C GLY A 63 1.64 -0.90 19.76
N ARG A 64 2.58 0.01 20.07
CA ARG A 64 2.88 0.41 21.44
C ARG A 64 1.74 1.21 22.11
N ARG A 65 0.90 1.88 21.32
CA ARG A 65 -0.18 2.77 21.83
C ARG A 65 -1.55 2.10 21.80
N TYR A 66 -1.76 1.18 20.86
CA TYR A 66 -3.05 0.55 20.59
C TYR A 66 -2.83 -0.94 20.34
N GLN A 67 -3.33 -1.77 21.26
CA GLN A 67 -3.10 -3.22 21.25
C GLN A 67 -3.61 -3.91 19.98
N ASP A 68 -4.70 -3.40 19.40
CA ASP A 68 -5.39 -3.99 18.24
C ASP A 68 -5.31 -3.10 16.99
N ALA A 69 -4.24 -2.31 16.84
CA ALA A 69 -4.04 -1.48 15.65
C ALA A 69 -3.61 -2.32 14.43
N ALA A 70 -4.38 -2.20 13.35
CA ALA A 70 -3.96 -2.65 12.03
C ALA A 70 -3.30 -1.49 11.27
N ILE A 71 -2.11 -1.74 10.71
CA ILE A 71 -1.47 -0.83 9.77
C ILE A 71 -1.79 -1.30 8.36
N VAL A 72 -2.47 -0.45 7.59
CA VAL A 72 -2.97 -0.77 6.25
C VAL A 72 -2.33 0.19 5.26
N TYR A 73 -1.55 -0.34 4.32
CA TYR A 73 -0.93 0.47 3.26
C TYR A 73 -1.96 0.84 2.19
N ALA A 74 -2.01 2.10 1.80
CA ALA A 74 -2.93 2.59 0.77
C ALA A 74 -2.38 2.29 -0.64
N GLY A 75 -2.92 1.27 -1.31
CA GLY A 75 -2.51 0.82 -2.64
C GLY A 75 -2.51 1.92 -3.71
N LYS A 76 -3.45 2.86 -3.60
CA LYS A 76 -3.55 4.06 -4.47
C LYS A 76 -2.29 4.94 -4.49
N ALA A 77 -1.41 4.85 -3.48
CA ALA A 77 -0.14 5.57 -3.49
C ALA A 77 0.78 5.01 -4.57
N PHE A 78 0.97 3.69 -4.56
CA PHE A 78 1.56 2.88 -5.62
C PHE A 78 1.55 1.42 -5.17
N VAL A 79 1.10 0.49 -6.01
CA VAL A 79 1.16 -0.94 -5.73
C VAL A 79 1.49 -1.74 -6.99
N ASN A 80 2.39 -2.72 -6.83
CA ASN A 80 2.69 -3.75 -7.81
C ASN A 80 2.93 -5.07 -7.06
N ARG A 81 3.23 -6.15 -7.77
CA ARG A 81 3.46 -7.47 -7.15
C ARG A 81 4.62 -7.46 -6.14
N ALA A 82 5.72 -6.77 -6.45
CA ALA A 82 6.89 -6.71 -5.58
C ALA A 82 6.58 -5.96 -4.27
N LEU A 83 5.92 -4.81 -4.34
CA LEU A 83 5.53 -4.06 -3.15
C LEU A 83 4.45 -4.78 -2.34
N ALA A 84 3.48 -5.43 -2.99
CA ALA A 84 2.49 -6.24 -2.29
C ALA A 84 3.14 -7.40 -1.52
N LEU A 85 4.16 -8.06 -2.09
CA LEU A 85 4.96 -9.06 -1.37
C LEU A 85 5.71 -8.45 -0.19
N LEU A 86 6.37 -7.30 -0.37
CA LEU A 86 7.07 -6.61 0.71
C LEU A 86 6.12 -6.27 1.87
N PHE A 87 4.96 -5.67 1.60
CA PHE A 87 4.00 -5.32 2.65
C PHE A 87 3.39 -6.55 3.34
N LYS A 88 3.21 -7.64 2.59
CA LYS A 88 2.81 -8.95 3.14
C LYS A 88 3.85 -9.47 4.13
N GLU A 89 5.13 -9.46 3.75
CA GLU A 89 6.25 -9.91 4.59
C GLU A 89 6.42 -9.03 5.84
N GLU A 90 6.22 -7.72 5.70
CA GLU A 90 6.21 -6.77 6.83
C GLU A 90 4.96 -6.89 7.72
N GLY A 91 3.98 -7.72 7.34
CA GLY A 91 2.79 -8.04 8.11
C GLY A 91 1.67 -7.00 8.06
N LEU A 92 1.77 -6.02 7.17
CA LEU A 92 0.76 -4.96 6.97
C LEU A 92 -0.51 -5.52 6.30
N GLY A 93 -1.61 -4.77 6.43
CA GLY A 93 -2.77 -4.89 5.56
C GLY A 93 -2.61 -4.07 4.29
N LEU A 94 -3.54 -4.25 3.36
CA LEU A 94 -3.56 -3.53 2.07
C LEU A 94 -4.94 -2.94 1.82
N ASP A 95 -5.00 -1.63 1.63
CA ASP A 95 -6.17 -0.90 1.16
C ASP A 95 -6.12 -0.85 -0.36
N VAL A 96 -7.14 -1.40 -1.00
CA VAL A 96 -7.32 -1.47 -2.44
C VAL A 96 -8.56 -0.70 -2.85
N VAL A 97 -8.54 -0.05 -4.01
CA VAL A 97 -9.65 0.79 -4.51
C VAL A 97 -10.28 0.29 -5.80
N SER A 98 -9.76 -0.80 -6.40
CA SER A 98 -10.27 -1.37 -7.65
C SER A 98 -10.03 -2.87 -7.78
N GLY A 99 -10.75 -3.51 -8.70
CA GLY A 99 -10.52 -4.91 -9.10
C GLY A 99 -9.10 -5.21 -9.58
N GLY A 100 -8.41 -4.24 -10.19
CA GLY A 100 -7.01 -4.38 -10.60
C GLY A 100 -6.06 -4.54 -9.41
N GLU A 101 -6.23 -3.72 -8.38
CA GLU A 101 -5.44 -3.80 -7.15
C GLU A 101 -5.77 -5.06 -6.34
N LEU A 102 -7.05 -5.46 -6.29
CA LEU A 102 -7.46 -6.76 -5.73
C LEU A 102 -6.77 -7.93 -6.45
N SER A 103 -6.66 -7.86 -7.78
CA SER A 103 -5.98 -8.88 -8.58
C SER A 103 -4.48 -8.93 -8.28
N ILE A 104 -3.83 -7.79 -8.06
CA ILE A 104 -2.42 -7.74 -7.64
C ILE A 104 -2.26 -8.44 -6.28
N ALA A 105 -3.09 -8.10 -5.29
CA ALA A 105 -3.06 -8.71 -3.96
C ALA A 105 -3.24 -10.25 -4.05
N ARG A 106 -4.22 -10.70 -4.84
CA ARG A 106 -4.45 -12.13 -5.07
C ARG A 106 -3.27 -12.81 -5.74
N SER A 107 -2.62 -12.16 -6.71
CA SER A 107 -1.50 -12.73 -7.49
C SER A 107 -0.21 -13.01 -6.70
N VAL A 108 -0.15 -12.55 -5.44
CA VAL A 108 0.97 -12.74 -4.52
C VAL A 108 0.55 -13.45 -3.23
N ASP A 109 -0.65 -14.06 -3.25
CA ASP A 109 -1.27 -14.72 -2.11
C ASP A 109 -1.28 -13.80 -0.88
N PHE A 110 -1.60 -12.52 -1.06
CA PHE A 110 -1.75 -11.60 0.07
C PHE A 110 -2.85 -12.13 1.01
N PRO A 111 -2.67 -12.07 2.34
CA PRO A 111 -3.71 -12.47 3.29
C PRO A 111 -4.96 -11.62 3.09
N MET A 112 -5.97 -12.16 2.40
CA MET A 112 -7.15 -11.40 1.96
C MET A 112 -7.98 -10.89 3.15
N GLU A 113 -7.90 -11.58 4.29
CA GLU A 113 -8.47 -11.14 5.57
C GLU A 113 -7.85 -9.82 6.09
N LYS A 114 -6.68 -9.43 5.58
CA LYS A 114 -6.02 -8.15 5.86
C LYS A 114 -6.21 -7.11 4.76
N VAL A 115 -7.03 -7.40 3.74
CA VAL A 115 -7.34 -6.49 2.64
C VAL A 115 -8.60 -5.68 2.97
N TYR A 116 -8.55 -4.38 2.68
CA TYR A 116 -9.64 -3.44 2.84
C TYR A 116 -10.03 -2.93 1.46
N PHE A 117 -11.24 -3.24 1.00
CA PHE A 117 -11.71 -2.82 -0.31
C PHE A 117 -12.50 -1.50 -0.22
N HIS A 118 -11.83 -0.42 -0.57
CA HIS A 118 -12.38 0.92 -0.75
C HIS A 118 -12.84 1.17 -2.20
N GLY A 119 -13.45 2.33 -2.43
CA GLY A 119 -13.94 2.76 -3.74
C GLY A 119 -15.33 3.39 -3.63
N ASN A 120 -15.56 4.50 -4.31
CA ASN A 120 -16.82 5.24 -4.26
C ASN A 120 -17.87 4.73 -5.26
N ASN A 121 -17.48 3.82 -6.15
CA ASN A 121 -18.35 3.29 -7.21
C ASN A 121 -17.96 1.86 -7.59
N LYS A 122 -17.93 0.96 -6.60
CA LYS A 122 -17.59 -0.46 -6.84
C LYS A 122 -18.67 -1.11 -7.70
N SER A 123 -18.25 -1.85 -8.72
CA SER A 123 -19.16 -2.63 -9.57
C SER A 123 -19.64 -3.92 -8.88
N ALA A 124 -20.75 -4.48 -9.35
CA ALA A 124 -21.23 -5.80 -8.89
C ALA A 124 -20.19 -6.91 -9.11
N GLU A 125 -19.39 -6.81 -10.18
CA GLU A 125 -18.29 -7.73 -10.49
C GLU A 125 -17.17 -7.63 -9.45
N GLU A 126 -16.74 -6.42 -9.12
CA GLU A 126 -15.72 -6.21 -8.10
C GLU A 126 -16.18 -6.65 -6.71
N LEU A 127 -17.43 -6.35 -6.33
CA LEU A 127 -18.01 -6.84 -5.07
C LEU A 127 -18.09 -8.37 -5.07
N GLY A 128 -18.51 -8.98 -6.19
CA GLY A 128 -18.51 -10.43 -6.35
C GLY A 128 -17.11 -11.03 -6.20
N THR A 129 -16.10 -10.38 -6.77
CA THR A 129 -14.70 -10.81 -6.66
C THR A 129 -14.19 -10.68 -5.24
N ALA A 130 -14.48 -9.56 -4.56
CA ALA A 130 -14.08 -9.36 -3.17
C ALA A 130 -14.69 -10.40 -2.22
N LEU A 131 -15.95 -10.79 -2.46
CA LEU A 131 -16.59 -11.88 -1.72
C LEU A 131 -15.97 -13.25 -2.02
N GLU A 132 -15.62 -13.52 -3.27
CA GLU A 132 -14.96 -14.79 -3.67
C GLU A 132 -13.56 -14.91 -3.06
N TYR A 133 -12.84 -13.80 -2.98
CA TYR A 133 -11.50 -13.77 -2.38
C TYR A 133 -11.52 -13.64 -0.86
N GLU A 134 -12.71 -13.60 -0.24
CA GLU A 134 -12.87 -13.47 1.21
C GLU A 134 -12.12 -12.24 1.77
N VAL A 135 -12.25 -11.10 1.08
CA VAL A 135 -11.66 -9.82 1.51
C VAL A 135 -12.12 -9.49 2.94
N GLY A 136 -11.16 -9.11 3.78
CA GLY A 136 -11.37 -8.89 5.21
C GLY A 136 -12.41 -7.81 5.50
N ARG A 137 -12.36 -6.66 4.83
CA ARG A 137 -13.32 -5.57 5.01
C ARG A 137 -13.73 -4.94 3.68
N ILE A 138 -15.03 -4.80 3.44
CA ILE A 138 -15.55 -3.97 2.35
C ILE A 138 -15.99 -2.63 2.94
N VAL A 139 -15.40 -1.53 2.48
CA VAL A 139 -15.70 -0.19 2.99
C VAL A 139 -16.77 0.45 2.11
N ILE A 140 -18.00 0.47 2.62
CA ILE A 140 -19.19 0.96 1.95
C ILE A 140 -19.18 2.48 1.88
N ASP A 141 -19.32 3.01 0.66
CA ASP A 141 -19.29 4.45 0.41
C ASP A 141 -20.71 5.05 0.30
N ASN A 142 -21.70 4.26 -0.14
CA ASN A 142 -23.08 4.71 -0.32
C ASN A 142 -24.12 3.59 -0.13
N LEU A 143 -25.41 3.96 -0.04
CA LEU A 143 -26.51 3.02 0.21
C LEU A 143 -26.74 2.05 -0.94
N GLN A 144 -26.54 2.49 -2.19
CA GLN A 144 -26.70 1.63 -3.36
C GLN A 144 -25.67 0.50 -3.38
N GLU A 145 -24.42 0.80 -2.99
CA GLU A 145 -23.37 -0.20 -2.80
C GLU A 145 -23.76 -1.21 -1.70
N LEU A 146 -24.32 -0.72 -0.58
CA LEU A 146 -24.76 -1.58 0.51
C LEU A 146 -25.86 -2.56 0.08
N GLU A 147 -26.88 -2.06 -0.62
CA GLU A 147 -27.98 -2.86 -1.16
C GLU A 147 -27.46 -3.91 -2.17
N MET A 148 -26.60 -3.48 -3.09
CA MET A 148 -25.98 -4.37 -4.07
C MET A 148 -25.12 -5.45 -3.41
N LEU A 149 -24.30 -5.10 -2.41
CA LEU A 149 -23.51 -6.07 -1.67
C LEU A 149 -24.40 -7.06 -0.92
N ALA A 150 -25.46 -6.58 -0.26
CA ALA A 150 -26.40 -7.42 0.48
C ALA A 150 -27.08 -8.45 -0.44
N ASP A 151 -27.51 -8.02 -1.63
CA ASP A 151 -28.11 -8.88 -2.64
C ASP A 151 -27.15 -9.98 -3.12
N ILE A 152 -25.90 -9.62 -3.44
CA ILE A 152 -24.89 -10.58 -3.90
C ILE A 152 -24.51 -11.54 -2.78
N ALA A 153 -24.31 -11.05 -1.56
CA ALA A 153 -23.95 -11.84 -0.39
C ALA A 153 -25.06 -12.84 -0.03
N SER A 154 -26.33 -12.41 -0.07
CA SER A 154 -27.50 -13.25 0.17
C SER A 154 -27.59 -14.41 -0.83
N ARG A 155 -27.41 -14.14 -2.13
CA ARG A 155 -27.40 -15.19 -3.18
C ARG A 155 -26.27 -16.20 -3.00
N ARG A 156 -25.16 -15.79 -2.38
CA ARG A 156 -23.98 -16.63 -2.13
C ARG A 156 -23.97 -17.29 -0.74
N GLY A 157 -24.92 -16.94 0.14
CA GLY A 157 -24.97 -17.45 1.50
C GLY A 157 -23.80 -17.00 2.39
N VAL A 158 -23.17 -15.87 2.08
CA VAL A 158 -22.04 -15.30 2.84
C VAL A 158 -22.44 -14.05 3.60
N ARG A 159 -21.65 -13.68 4.60
CA ARG A 159 -21.86 -12.46 5.40
C ARG A 159 -20.53 -11.70 5.53
N PRO A 160 -20.22 -10.77 4.61
CA PRO A 160 -18.96 -10.03 4.67
C PRO A 160 -18.95 -9.06 5.84
N ASP A 161 -17.76 -8.82 6.38
CA ASP A 161 -17.54 -7.73 7.32
C ASP A 161 -17.42 -6.40 6.54
N VAL A 162 -18.18 -5.41 6.99
CA VAL A 162 -18.24 -4.09 6.34
C VAL A 162 -17.85 -2.98 7.28
N LEU A 163 -17.32 -1.90 6.71
CA LEU A 163 -17.17 -0.60 7.38
C LEU A 163 -17.99 0.44 6.62
N LEU A 164 -18.50 1.46 7.31
CA LEU A 164 -19.17 2.59 6.67
C LEU A 164 -18.21 3.76 6.59
N ARG A 165 -18.05 4.35 5.40
CA ARG A 165 -17.31 5.59 5.24
C ARG A 165 -18.17 6.76 5.69
N LEU A 166 -17.71 7.49 6.70
CA LEU A 166 -18.41 8.67 7.24
C LEU A 166 -17.63 9.94 6.92
N THR A 167 -18.36 11.02 6.62
CA THR A 167 -17.81 12.37 6.48
C THR A 167 -18.10 13.15 7.76
N PRO A 168 -17.11 13.36 8.65
CA PRO A 168 -17.34 13.97 9.96
C PRO A 168 -17.49 15.50 9.92
N GLY A 169 -17.44 16.13 8.73
CA GLY A 169 -17.50 17.58 8.59
C GLY A 169 -16.20 18.31 8.98
N VAL A 170 -15.07 17.59 9.00
CA VAL A 170 -13.73 18.16 9.18
C VAL A 170 -13.08 18.26 7.81
N ASP A 171 -12.65 19.47 7.42
CA ASP A 171 -11.87 19.70 6.21
C ASP A 171 -10.38 19.45 6.49
N PRO A 172 -9.72 18.50 5.80
CA PRO A 172 -8.30 18.22 5.98
C PRO A 172 -7.37 19.10 5.13
N HIS A 173 -7.90 20.10 4.41
CA HIS A 173 -7.14 21.04 3.57
C HIS A 173 -6.78 22.37 4.26
#